data_AF-A0AAV5TCA8-F1
#
_entry.id   AF-A0AAV5TCA8-F1
#
_cell.length_a   1.000
_cell.length_b   1.000
_cell.length_c   1.000
_cell.angle_alpha   90.00
_cell.angle_beta   90.00
_cell.angle_gamma   90.00
#
_symmetry.space_group_name_H-M   'P 1'
#
loop_
_entity.id
_entity.type
_entity.pdbx_description
1 polymer ?
#
loop_
_entity_poly.entity_id
_entity_poly.type
_entity_poly.pdbx_seq_one_letter_code
_entity_poly.pdbx_strand_id
1 'polypeptide(L)'
;QACPKDCIVCGGVAAGYNYEAPSCLPCRTFFSRMVRQKRHFIGCSKGSMCNKEESSRPCRSCRLDRCLRGGMNPLAVGGLKNTDANPVVQSFY
;
A
#
# COMPACT_ATOMS: atom_id res chain seq x y z
N GLN A 1 -18.28 6.69 12.88
CA GLN A 1 -17.07 7.03 12.09
C GLN A 1 -17.50 7.54 10.72
N ALA A 2 -17.05 8.71 10.29
CA ALA A 2 -17.33 9.18 8.92
C ALA A 2 -16.47 8.41 7.90
N CYS A 3 -16.98 8.24 6.68
CA CYS A 3 -16.20 7.63 5.59
C CYS A 3 -15.00 8.54 5.25
N PRO A 4 -13.77 8.01 5.16
CA PRO A 4 -12.61 8.82 4.80
C PRO A 4 -12.75 9.36 3.38
N LYS A 5 -12.32 10.60 3.16
CA LYS A 5 -12.41 11.26 1.85
C LYS A 5 -11.22 10.93 0.96
N ASP A 6 -10.02 10.84 1.53
CA ASP A 6 -8.78 10.74 0.77
C ASP A 6 -8.01 9.44 1.02
N CYS A 7 -7.47 8.87 -0.06
CA CYS A 7 -6.62 7.70 -0.03
C CYS A 7 -5.23 8.09 0.48
N ILE A 8 -4.77 7.44 1.56
CA ILE A 8 -3.46 7.73 2.16
C ILE A 8 -2.27 7.44 1.23
N VAL A 9 -2.48 6.67 0.17
CA VAL A 9 -1.43 6.26 -0.77
C VAL A 9 -1.29 7.22 -1.95
N CYS A 10 -2.40 7.57 -2.60
CA CYS A 10 -2.39 8.32 -3.86
C CYS A 10 -3.14 9.66 -3.83
N GLY A 11 -3.81 9.99 -2.72
CA GLY A 11 -4.60 11.22 -2.58
C GLY A 11 -5.93 11.24 -3.35
N GLY A 12 -6.26 10.17 -4.09
CA GLY A 12 -7.57 10.05 -4.75
C GLY A 12 -8.69 9.71 -3.76
N VAL A 13 -9.94 9.71 -4.23
CA VAL A 13 -11.11 9.43 -3.39
C VAL A 13 -11.01 8.05 -2.73
N ALA A 14 -11.05 8.03 -1.39
CA ALA A 14 -11.07 6.79 -0.64
C ALA A 14 -12.44 6.11 -0.77
N ALA A 15 -12.42 4.77 -0.83
CA ALA A 15 -13.63 3.96 -0.82
C ALA A 15 -14.02 3.53 0.61
N GLY A 16 -13.18 3.88 1.59
CA GLY A 16 -13.29 3.43 2.98
C GLY A 16 -11.92 3.09 3.56
N TYR A 17 -11.94 2.42 4.71
CA TYR A 17 -10.75 1.80 5.29
C TYR A 17 -10.55 0.43 4.66
N ASN A 18 -9.37 0.18 4.08
CA ASN A 18 -9.00 -1.15 3.60
C ASN A 18 -7.65 -1.53 4.18
N TYR A 19 -7.60 -2.69 4.82
CA TYR A 19 -6.43 -3.14 5.57
C TYR A 19 -6.01 -2.08 6.60
N GLU A 20 -6.98 -1.61 7.40
CA GLU A 20 -6.83 -0.68 8.52
C GLU A 20 -6.49 0.79 8.17
N ALA A 21 -6.28 1.12 6.88
CA ALA A 21 -6.00 2.51 6.47
C ALA A 21 -6.96 3.04 5.38
N PRO A 22 -7.24 4.36 5.36
CA PRO A 22 -7.99 5.03 4.30
C PRO A 22 -7.40 4.79 2.92
N SER A 23 -8.14 4.15 2.02
CA SER A 23 -7.61 3.85 0.68
C SER A 23 -8.69 3.72 -0.39
N CYS A 24 -8.31 4.02 -1.63
CA CYS A 24 -9.13 3.81 -2.81
C CYS A 24 -9.09 2.32 -3.27
N LEU A 25 -10.09 1.89 -4.05
CA LEU A 25 -10.15 0.51 -4.57
C LEU A 25 -8.91 0.07 -5.35
N PRO A 26 -8.28 0.92 -6.19
CA PRO A 26 -7.04 0.55 -6.86
C PRO A 26 -5.88 0.28 -5.89
N CYS A 27 -5.72 1.08 -4.83
CA CYS A 27 -4.65 0.89 -3.84
C CYS A 27 -4.91 -0.33 -2.96
N ARG A 28 -6.16 -0.57 -2.55
CA ARG A 28 -6.59 -1.82 -1.91
C ARG A 28 -6.18 -3.04 -2.76
N THR A 29 -6.55 -3.03 -4.04
CA THR A 29 -6.28 -4.17 -4.93
C THR A 29 -4.78 -4.37 -5.13
N PHE A 30 -4.05 -3.28 -5.38
CA PHE A 30 -2.60 -3.30 -5.51
C PHE A 30 -1.93 -3.91 -4.27
N PHE A 31 -2.25 -3.40 -3.08
CA PHE A 31 -1.65 -3.86 -1.83
C PHE A 31 -1.88 -5.35 -1.60
N SER A 32 -3.11 -5.82 -1.74
CA SER A 32 -3.44 -7.24 -1.58
C SER A 32 -2.68 -8.17 -2.52
N ARG A 33 -2.42 -7.71 -3.76
CA ARG A 33 -1.61 -8.46 -4.73
C ARG A 33 -0.14 -8.49 -4.32
N MET A 34 0.40 -7.40 -3.80
CA MET A 34 1.80 -7.34 -3.35
C MET A 34 2.04 -8.31 -2.19
N VAL A 35 1.16 -8.28 -1.20
CA VAL A 35 1.25 -9.18 -0.04
C VAL A 35 1.09 -10.64 -0.47
N ARG A 36 0.07 -10.99 -1.26
CA ARG A 36 -0.16 -12.39 -1.68
C ARG A 36 0.93 -12.95 -2.57
N GLN A 37 1.46 -12.12 -3.48
CA GLN A 37 2.52 -12.54 -4.40
C GLN A 37 3.92 -12.37 -3.81
N LYS A 38 4.04 -11.95 -2.54
CA LYS A 38 5.32 -11.69 -1.86
C LYS A 38 6.22 -10.75 -2.67
N ARG A 39 5.62 -9.77 -3.35
CA ARG A 39 6.34 -8.82 -4.21
C ARG A 39 6.66 -7.55 -3.45
N HIS A 40 7.89 -7.46 -2.95
CA HIS A 40 8.46 -6.24 -2.43
C HIS A 40 9.31 -5.57 -3.51
N PHE A 41 8.90 -4.39 -3.97
CA PHE A 41 9.63 -3.65 -4.99
C PHE A 41 10.64 -2.73 -4.36
N ILE A 42 11.92 -3.05 -4.57
CA ILE A 42 13.04 -2.21 -4.14
C ILE A 42 13.45 -1.32 -5.32
N GLY A 43 13.61 -0.03 -5.05
CA GLY A 43 14.13 0.92 -6.01
C GLY A 43 13.06 1.73 -6.75
N CYS A 44 13.33 3.02 -6.87
CA CYS A 44 12.57 3.97 -7.64
C CYS A 44 13.55 4.69 -8.58
N SER A 45 13.21 4.79 -9.87
CA SER A 45 14.05 5.51 -10.84
C SER A 45 14.19 7.01 -10.53
N LYS A 46 13.30 7.55 -9.68
CA LYS A 46 13.31 8.93 -9.19
C LYS A 46 13.87 9.05 -7.75
N GLY A 47 14.66 8.09 -7.27
CA GLY A 47 15.28 8.18 -5.93
C GLY A 47 14.28 8.22 -4.77
N SER A 48 13.19 7.45 -4.87
CA SER A 48 12.10 7.39 -3.88
C SER A 48 11.29 8.68 -3.71
N MET A 49 11.48 9.66 -4.60
CA MET A 49 10.79 10.96 -4.56
C MET A 49 9.53 11.02 -5.43
N CYS A 50 8.89 9.88 -5.75
CA CYS A 50 7.53 10.00 -6.27
C CYS A 50 6.71 10.59 -5.11
N ASN A 51 6.36 11.87 -5.18
CA ASN A 51 5.52 12.57 -4.21
C ASN A 51 4.05 12.54 -4.64
N LYS A 52 3.12 12.80 -3.71
CA LYS A 52 1.69 12.78 -4.04
C LYS A 52 1.32 13.94 -4.95
N GLU A 53 1.93 15.12 -4.75
CA GLU A 53 1.69 16.28 -5.62
C GLU A 53 2.22 16.06 -7.04
N GLU A 54 3.32 15.34 -7.21
CA GLU A 54 3.98 15.17 -8.51
C GLU A 54 3.30 14.11 -9.39
N SER A 55 2.66 13.09 -8.80
CA SER A 55 1.94 12.07 -9.56
C SER A 55 0.91 11.29 -8.74
N SER A 56 -0.30 11.19 -9.29
CA SER A 56 -1.37 10.30 -8.80
C SER A 56 -1.06 8.81 -9.05
N ARG A 57 -0.05 8.50 -9.87
CA ARG A 57 0.40 7.15 -10.20
C ARG A 57 1.88 6.97 -9.83
N PRO A 58 2.23 6.88 -8.53
CA PRO A 58 3.59 6.58 -8.11
C PRO A 58 4.08 5.26 -8.71
N CYS A 59 5.39 5.12 -8.86
CA CYS A 59 6.00 3.85 -9.25
C CYS A 59 5.64 2.75 -8.24
N ARG A 60 5.81 1.47 -8.63
CA ARG A 60 5.38 0.34 -7.78
C ARG A 60 6.07 0.31 -6.42
N SER A 61 7.36 0.69 -6.36
CA SER A 61 8.12 0.77 -5.10
C SER A 61 7.56 1.85 -4.19
N CYS A 62 7.51 3.11 -4.64
CA CYS A 62 6.92 4.21 -3.86
C CYS A 62 5.45 3.96 -3.50
N ARG A 63 4.67 3.30 -4.36
CA ARG A 63 3.28 2.98 -4.06
C ARG A 63 3.17 2.00 -2.88
N LEU A 64 3.99 0.95 -2.87
CA LEU A 64 4.01 -0.03 -1.79
C LEU A 64 4.56 0.57 -0.50
N ASP A 65 5.63 1.37 -0.58
CA ASP A 65 6.19 2.12 0.55
C ASP A 65 5.12 3.02 1.20
N ARG A 66 4.38 3.80 0.39
CA ARG A 66 3.27 4.62 0.89
C ARG A 66 2.11 3.80 1.45
N CYS A 67 1.86 2.59 0.96
CA CYS A 67 0.87 1.70 1.58
C CYS A 67 1.30 1.36 3.01
N LEU A 68 2.53 0.88 3.19
CA LEU A 68 3.06 0.45 4.48
C LEU A 68 3.19 1.63 5.45
N ARG A 69 3.85 2.71 5.03
CA ARG A 69 4.00 3.95 5.83
C ARG A 69 2.67 4.65 6.12
N GLY A 70 1.68 4.46 5.26
CA GLY A 70 0.32 4.96 5.44
C GLY A 70 -0.54 4.09 6.38
N GLY A 71 0.02 3.03 6.95
CA GLY A 71 -0.65 2.15 7.90
C GLY A 71 -1.50 1.05 7.27
N MET A 72 -1.33 0.73 5.98
CA MET A 72 -1.99 -0.45 5.41
C MET A 72 -1.35 -1.70 5.97
N ASN A 73 -2.10 -2.47 6.76
CA ASN A 73 -1.59 -3.63 7.48
C ASN A 73 -1.58 -4.88 6.58
N PRO A 74 -0.41 -5.46 6.25
CA PRO A 74 -0.34 -6.66 5.41
C PRO A 74 -0.90 -7.90 6.10
N LEU A 75 -0.97 -7.94 7.44
CA LEU A 75 -1.58 -9.03 8.20
C LEU A 75 -3.11 -9.04 8.09
N ALA A 76 -3.73 -7.89 7.78
CA ALA A 76 -5.16 -7.79 7.51
C ALA A 76 -5.56 -8.37 6.14
N VAL A 77 -4.60 -8.79 5.31
CA VAL A 77 -4.88 -9.51 4.06
C VAL A 77 -5.22 -10.96 4.39
N GLY A 78 -6.49 -11.34 4.25
CA GLY A 78 -6.95 -12.69 4.55
C GLY A 78 -6.35 -13.78 3.63
N GLY A 79 -6.20 -14.98 4.21
CA GLY A 79 -5.80 -16.21 3.50
C GLY A 79 -4.29 -16.37 3.27
N LEU A 80 -3.45 -15.61 3.99
CA LEU A 80 -2.00 -15.79 3.92
C LEU A 80 -1.55 -17.05 4.66
N LYS A 81 -0.58 -17.74 4.09
CA LYS A 81 0.16 -18.86 4.71
C LYS A 81 1.63 -18.46 4.83
N ASN A 82 2.29 -18.85 5.91
CA ASN A 82 3.72 -18.60 6.17
C ASN A 82 4.08 -17.11 6.01
N THR A 83 3.43 -16.26 6.83
CA THR A 83 3.59 -14.80 6.83
C THR A 83 5.00 -14.35 7.17
N ASP A 84 5.73 -15.11 7.98
CA ASP A 84 7.07 -14.77 8.47
C ASP A 84 8.11 -14.70 7.34
N ALA A 85 7.86 -15.41 6.23
CA ALA A 85 8.69 -15.38 5.03
C ALA A 85 8.16 -14.41 3.95
N ASN A 86 7.22 -13.52 4.29
CA ASN A 86 6.68 -12.55 3.35
C ASN A 86 7.48 -11.23 3.46
N PRO A 87 8.23 -10.83 2.42
CA PRO A 87 9.05 -9.63 2.47
C PRO A 87 8.22 -8.35 2.65
N VAL A 88 6.94 -8.36 2.25
CA VAL A 88 6.04 -7.22 2.47
C VAL A 88 5.59 -7.13 3.93
N VAL A 89 5.40 -8.27 4.61
CA VAL A 89 5.07 -8.30 6.05
C VAL A 89 6.30 -7.91 6.86
N GLN A 90 7.48 -8.42 6.50
CA GLN A 90 8.74 -8.07 7.16
C GLN A 90 9.07 -6.58 7.05
N SER A 91 8.67 -5.91 5.95
CA SER A 91 8.91 -4.47 5.75
C SER A 91 7.86 -3.57 6.41
N PHE A 92 6.87 -4.14 7.09
CA PHE A 92 5.87 -3.39 7.84
C PHE A 92 6.31 -3.07 9.28
N TYR A 93 7.21 -3.89 9.83
CA TYR A 93 7.88 -3.66 11.11
C TYR A 93 9.20 -2.91 10.90
#